data_AF-A0A8I6WXV9-F1
#
_entry.id   AF-A0A8I6WXV9-F1
#
_cell.length_a   1.000
_cell.length_b   1.000
_cell.length_c   1.000
_cell.angle_alpha   90.00
_cell.angle_beta   90.00
_cell.angle_gamma   90.00
#
_symmetry.space_group_name_H-M   'P 1'
#
loop_
_entity.id
_entity.type
_entity.pdbx_description
1 polymer ?
#
loop_
_entity_poly.entity_id
_entity_poly.type
_entity_poly.pdbx_seq_one_letter_code
_entity_poly.pdbx_strand_id
1 'polypeptide(L)'
;MVGVTVPISVDTIPLVKCAHAAAAAHTDPQIISVLRSNRTGGLQIALPDGRWVPVAPDPDSLFVNVGDSLQVLTNGRFRSVKHRVVAPAEGQQPRLSVIYFGGPAPTQRIAPLPELMREGEQSLYRDFTWAEYKKAAYKSRLGDHRLGPFELPAAEEPTSSDKHCGSNAVQLPAPAPLHVARVH
;
A
#
# COMPACT_ATOMS: atom_id res chain seq x y z
N MET A 1 4.34 -26.00 19.04
CA MET A 1 4.29 -24.55 18.74
C MET A 1 4.83 -24.35 17.35
N VAL A 2 4.00 -23.95 16.37
CA VAL A 2 4.50 -23.53 15.06
C VAL A 2 5.03 -22.11 15.24
N GLY A 3 6.35 -21.94 15.21
CA GLY A 3 6.95 -20.61 15.31
C GLY A 3 6.54 -19.79 14.10
N VAL A 4 5.73 -18.75 14.30
CA VAL A 4 5.47 -17.75 13.28
C VAL A 4 6.68 -16.81 13.30
N THR A 5 7.62 -16.98 12.37
CA THR A 5 8.64 -15.98 12.12
C THR A 5 7.94 -14.71 11.68
N VAL A 6 7.97 -13.69 12.52
CA VAL A 6 7.43 -12.37 12.21
C VAL A 6 8.47 -11.64 11.37
N PRO A 7 8.17 -11.23 10.12
CA PRO A 7 9.13 -10.50 9.30
C PRO A 7 9.28 -9.07 9.85
N ILE A 8 10.37 -8.84 10.58
CA ILE A 8 10.85 -7.52 10.99
C ILE A 8 12.09 -7.19 10.16
N SER A 9 12.11 -6.03 9.51
CA SER A 9 13.31 -5.48 8.89
C SER A 9 13.92 -4.39 9.78
N VAL A 10 15.25 -4.34 9.82
CA VAL A 10 16.02 -3.27 10.45
C VAL A 10 16.91 -2.67 9.36
N ASP A 11 16.57 -1.46 8.93
CA ASP A 11 17.25 -0.80 7.83
C ASP A 11 18.11 0.35 8.37
N THR A 12 19.41 0.33 8.07
CA THR A 12 20.32 1.44 8.34
C THR A 12 20.73 2.07 7.02
N ILE A 13 20.39 3.35 6.83
CA ILE A 13 20.69 4.10 5.61
C ILE A 13 21.79 5.12 5.92
N PRO A 14 22.98 4.96 5.31
CA PRO A 14 24.10 5.86 5.55
C PRO A 14 23.89 7.22 4.87
N LEU A 15 24.78 8.15 5.21
CA LEU A 15 24.85 9.46 4.55
C LEU A 15 25.37 9.32 3.12
N VAL A 16 24.83 10.13 2.21
CA VAL A 16 25.27 10.15 0.81
C VAL A 16 25.56 11.58 0.35
N LYS A 17 26.54 11.73 -0.55
CA LYS A 17 26.91 13.03 -1.14
C LYS A 17 25.81 13.61 -2.02
N CYS A 18 25.12 12.75 -2.78
CA CYS A 18 24.02 13.13 -3.66
C CYS A 18 22.76 12.39 -3.25
N ALA A 19 21.67 13.12 -3.02
CA ALA A 19 20.40 12.53 -2.63
C ALA A 19 19.90 11.55 -3.71
N HIS A 20 19.76 10.28 -3.33
CA HIS A 20 19.14 9.23 -4.14
C HIS A 20 18.15 8.42 -3.29
N ALA A 21 17.31 7.62 -3.95
CA ALA A 21 16.43 6.70 -3.24
C ALA A 21 17.25 5.52 -2.67
N ALA A 22 17.33 5.43 -1.34
CA ALA A 22 17.88 4.27 -0.63
C ALA A 22 16.94 3.06 -0.71
N ALA A 23 15.63 3.31 -0.69
CA ALA A 23 14.61 2.34 -1.08
C ALA A 23 13.79 2.95 -2.21
N ALA A 24 13.77 2.27 -3.37
CA ALA A 24 13.04 2.75 -4.54
C ALA A 24 11.52 2.77 -4.30
N ALA A 25 10.79 3.53 -5.12
CA ALA A 25 9.34 3.65 -5.00
C ALA A 25 8.63 2.30 -5.16
N HIS A 26 7.80 1.92 -4.20
CA HIS A 26 7.03 0.68 -4.22
C HIS A 26 5.77 0.76 -3.36
N THR A 27 4.89 -0.22 -3.51
CA THR A 27 3.84 -0.54 -2.53
C THR A 27 4.22 -1.80 -1.74
N ASP A 28 3.60 -1.93 -0.57
CA ASP A 28 3.82 -3.03 0.35
C ASP A 28 2.90 -4.21 0.02
N PRO A 29 3.41 -5.42 -0.27
CA PRO A 29 2.55 -6.55 -0.67
C PRO A 29 1.58 -7.03 0.43
N GLN A 30 2.01 -6.94 1.69
CA GLN A 30 1.31 -7.45 2.88
C GLN A 30 -0.01 -6.70 3.20
N ILE A 31 -0.66 -7.02 4.33
CA ILE A 31 -1.89 -6.33 4.76
C ILE A 31 -1.54 -4.93 5.27
N ILE A 32 -0.58 -4.85 6.18
CA ILE A 32 -0.07 -3.60 6.75
C ILE A 32 1.45 -3.65 6.90
N SER A 33 2.10 -2.49 6.89
CA SER A 33 3.43 -2.32 7.47
C SER A 33 3.38 -1.30 8.60
N VAL A 34 4.15 -1.57 9.67
CA VAL A 34 4.26 -0.68 10.84
C VAL A 34 5.71 -0.30 11.00
N LEU A 35 5.98 0.99 10.87
CA LEU A 35 7.30 1.59 10.78
C LEU A 35 7.54 2.48 11.99
N ARG A 36 8.75 2.37 12.55
CA ARG A 36 9.34 3.39 13.42
C ARG A 36 10.72 3.77 12.89
N SER A 37 11.08 5.05 12.96
CA SER A 37 12.45 5.49 12.67
C SER A 37 13.02 6.36 13.78
N ASN A 38 14.33 6.59 13.73
CA ASN A 38 14.94 7.67 14.49
C ASN A 38 14.48 9.05 13.98
N ARG A 39 15.07 10.12 14.52
CA ARG A 39 14.73 11.52 14.17
C ARG A 39 15.16 11.95 12.76
N THR A 40 15.75 11.05 11.97
CA THR A 40 16.18 11.33 10.60
C THR A 40 15.02 11.11 9.62
N GLY A 41 14.71 12.14 8.84
CA GLY A 41 13.72 12.06 7.76
C GLY A 41 14.17 11.15 6.61
N GLY A 42 13.34 11.04 5.58
CA GLY A 42 13.68 10.31 4.35
C GLY A 42 12.50 9.54 3.76
N LEU A 43 11.51 9.16 4.58
CA LEU A 43 10.27 8.58 4.08
C LEU A 43 9.51 9.61 3.25
N GLN A 44 9.11 9.21 2.04
CA GLN A 44 8.21 9.97 1.19
C GLN A 44 7.09 9.05 0.69
N ILE A 45 5.90 9.61 0.56
CA ILE A 45 4.72 8.91 0.02
C ILE A 45 4.23 9.64 -1.23
N ALA A 46 3.69 8.88 -2.17
CA ALA A 46 3.06 9.45 -3.36
C ALA A 46 1.59 9.73 -3.09
N LEU A 47 1.14 10.92 -3.45
CA LEU A 47 -0.25 11.32 -3.48
C LEU A 47 -0.95 10.78 -4.73
N PRO A 48 -2.30 10.76 -4.77
CA PRO A 48 -3.05 10.32 -5.95
C PRO A 48 -2.74 11.10 -7.23
N ASP A 49 -2.30 12.36 -7.11
CA ASP A 49 -1.87 13.20 -8.23
C ASP A 49 -0.41 12.96 -8.67
N GLY A 50 0.26 11.96 -8.08
CA GLY A 50 1.64 11.59 -8.38
C GLY A 50 2.71 12.43 -7.67
N ARG A 51 2.34 13.47 -6.92
CA ARG A 51 3.32 14.25 -6.14
C ARG A 51 3.86 13.44 -4.98
N TRP A 52 5.16 13.60 -4.70
CA TRP A 52 5.81 13.02 -3.54
C TRP A 52 5.81 14.00 -2.38
N VAL A 53 5.31 13.58 -1.21
CA VAL A 53 5.34 14.37 0.02
C VAL A 53 6.21 13.71 1.08
N PRO A 54 7.06 14.48 1.78
CA PRO A 54 7.85 13.95 2.90
C PRO A 54 6.95 13.68 4.10
N VAL A 55 7.25 12.58 4.80
CA VAL A 55 6.67 12.30 6.11
C VAL A 55 7.64 12.79 7.17
N ALA A 56 7.20 13.72 8.01
CA ALA A 56 8.02 14.25 9.09
C ALA A 56 8.41 13.13 10.06
N PRO A 57 9.71 12.96 10.40
CA PRO A 57 10.12 11.94 11.35
C PRO A 57 9.56 12.26 12.74
N ASP A 58 9.00 11.25 13.38
CA ASP A 58 8.66 11.30 14.80
C ASP A 58 9.12 10.00 15.49
N PRO A 59 10.14 10.05 16.36
CA PRO A 59 10.62 8.87 17.08
C PRO A 59 9.62 8.32 18.09
N ASP A 60 8.61 9.11 18.48
CA ASP A 60 7.62 8.74 19.49
C ASP A 60 6.31 8.24 18.85
N SER A 61 6.25 8.19 17.51
CA SER A 61 5.11 7.63 16.77
C SER A 61 5.47 6.38 15.97
N LEU A 62 4.43 5.61 15.67
CA LEU A 62 4.43 4.60 14.63
C LEU A 62 3.75 5.15 13.37
N PHE A 63 4.29 4.79 12.21
CA PHE A 63 3.68 5.02 10.91
C PHE A 63 3.14 3.72 10.37
N VAL A 64 1.87 3.69 9.98
CA VAL A 64 1.21 2.48 9.46
C VAL A 64 0.83 2.69 8.00
N ASN A 65 1.35 1.84 7.11
CA ASN A 65 0.93 1.84 5.70
C ASN A 65 -0.11 0.75 5.45
N VAL A 66 -1.11 1.08 4.65
CA VAL A 66 -1.95 0.09 3.95
C VAL A 66 -1.11 -0.59 2.88
N GLY A 67 -1.16 -1.92 2.84
CA GLY A 67 -0.56 -2.72 1.78
C GLY A 67 -1.57 -3.29 0.78
N ASP A 68 -1.05 -3.92 -0.27
CA ASP A 68 -1.80 -4.42 -1.42
C ASP A 68 -2.85 -5.45 -1.00
N SER A 69 -2.52 -6.33 -0.06
CA SER A 69 -3.47 -7.35 0.41
C SER A 69 -4.67 -6.70 1.11
N LEU A 70 -4.46 -5.64 1.89
CA LEU A 70 -5.58 -4.93 2.54
C LEU A 70 -6.41 -4.14 1.51
N GLN A 71 -5.77 -3.61 0.47
CA GLN A 71 -6.49 -3.01 -0.65
C GLN A 71 -7.45 -4.02 -1.30
N VAL A 72 -7.00 -5.26 -1.55
CA VAL A 72 -7.87 -6.30 -2.10
C VAL A 72 -8.98 -6.71 -1.14
N LEU A 73 -8.64 -6.96 0.14
CA LEU A 73 -9.62 -7.32 1.18
C LEU A 73 -10.73 -6.27 1.34
N THR A 74 -10.45 -5.01 1.04
CA THR A 74 -11.41 -3.90 1.14
C THR A 74 -12.03 -3.48 -0.20
N ASN A 75 -11.86 -4.30 -1.25
CA ASN A 75 -12.29 -3.99 -2.62
C ASN A 75 -11.86 -2.60 -3.11
N GLY A 76 -10.63 -2.19 -2.80
CA GLY A 76 -10.05 -0.91 -3.24
C GLY A 76 -10.41 0.31 -2.38
N ARG A 77 -11.17 0.16 -1.30
CA ARG A 77 -11.55 1.27 -0.41
C ARG A 77 -10.36 1.85 0.35
N PHE A 78 -9.47 0.99 0.82
CA PHE A 78 -8.16 1.42 1.30
C PHE A 78 -7.14 1.21 0.19
N ARG A 79 -6.44 2.27 -0.21
CA ARG A 79 -5.44 2.17 -1.28
C ARG A 79 -4.06 1.96 -0.68
N SER A 80 -3.34 1.00 -1.22
CA SER A 80 -1.96 0.70 -0.91
C SER A 80 -1.09 1.91 -1.21
N VAL A 81 -0.26 2.31 -0.25
CA VAL A 81 0.51 3.55 -0.35
C VAL A 81 1.81 3.31 -1.07
N LYS A 82 1.98 3.96 -2.23
CA LYS A 82 3.27 4.01 -2.90
C LYS A 82 4.20 4.92 -2.10
N HIS A 83 5.32 4.37 -1.66
CA HIS A 83 6.27 5.05 -0.79
C HIS A 83 7.72 4.77 -1.22
N ARG A 84 8.65 5.62 -0.78
CA ARG A 84 10.09 5.48 -1.02
C ARG A 84 10.87 6.02 0.17
N VAL A 85 12.14 5.68 0.26
CA VAL A 85 13.06 6.29 1.23
C VAL A 85 14.21 6.96 0.51
N VAL A 86 14.35 8.26 0.72
CA VAL A 86 15.48 9.06 0.21
C VAL A 86 16.60 9.01 1.24
N ALA A 87 17.83 8.77 0.78
CA ALA A 87 19.01 8.76 1.63
C ALA A 87 19.28 10.16 2.22
N PRO A 88 19.63 10.25 3.51
CA PRO A 88 19.99 11.52 4.13
C PRO A 88 21.23 12.12 3.48
N ALA A 89 21.21 13.44 3.29
CA ALA A 89 22.34 14.17 2.73
C ALA A 89 23.50 14.28 3.73
N GLU A 90 24.70 14.55 3.22
CA GLU A 90 25.86 14.89 4.04
C GLU A 90 25.55 16.08 4.98
N GLY A 91 25.97 15.98 6.25
CA GLY A 91 25.59 16.94 7.30
C GLY A 91 24.31 16.60 8.08
N GLN A 92 23.56 15.57 7.67
CA GLN A 92 22.48 14.97 8.47
C GLN A 92 23.00 13.78 9.29
N GLN A 93 22.10 13.11 10.02
CA GLN A 93 22.38 11.86 10.74
C GLN A 93 21.96 10.65 9.88
N PRO A 94 22.60 9.48 10.02
CA PRO A 94 22.11 8.25 9.40
C PRO A 94 20.66 7.96 9.79
N ARG A 95 19.89 7.34 8.88
CA ARG A 95 18.52 6.93 9.18
C ARG A 95 18.51 5.47 9.63
N LEU A 96 17.88 5.20 10.76
CA LEU A 96 17.58 3.85 11.23
C LEU A 96 16.06 3.69 11.24
N SER A 97 15.56 2.64 10.60
CA SER A 97 14.15 2.24 10.70
C SER A 97 14.00 0.78 11.08
N VAL A 98 12.96 0.51 11.88
CA VAL A 98 12.46 -0.83 12.17
C VAL A 98 11.07 -0.93 11.57
N ILE A 99 10.83 -1.97 10.78
CA ILE A 99 9.57 -2.16 10.06
C ILE A 99 9.05 -3.57 10.33
N TYR A 100 7.82 -3.66 10.82
CA TYR A 100 7.06 -4.90 10.90
C TYR A 100 6.19 -5.05 9.66
N PHE A 101 6.15 -6.25 9.08
CA PHE A 101 5.29 -6.56 7.94
C PHE A 101 4.19 -7.57 8.32
N GLY A 102 2.94 -7.11 8.37
CA GLY A 102 1.78 -7.93 8.71
C GLY A 102 1.25 -8.70 7.51
N GLY A 103 1.87 -9.84 7.19
CA GLY A 103 1.44 -10.73 6.12
C GLY A 103 0.50 -11.85 6.58
N PRO A 104 -0.43 -12.31 5.73
CA PRO A 104 -1.27 -13.47 6.04
C PRO A 104 -0.49 -14.80 5.91
N ALA A 105 -1.13 -15.92 6.27
CA ALA A 105 -0.58 -17.25 6.03
C ALA A 105 -0.41 -17.50 4.52
N PRO A 106 0.59 -18.28 4.06
CA PRO A 106 0.81 -18.52 2.62
C PRO A 106 -0.42 -19.08 1.88
N THR A 107 -1.20 -19.94 2.53
CA THR A 107 -2.42 -20.55 1.99
C THR A 107 -3.66 -19.66 2.10
N GLN A 108 -3.56 -18.50 2.76
CA GLN A 108 -4.68 -17.59 2.92
C GLN A 108 -5.13 -17.11 1.56
N ARG A 109 -6.42 -17.30 1.27
CA ARG A 109 -7.09 -16.70 0.13
C ARG A 109 -7.32 -15.21 0.39
N ILE A 110 -6.95 -14.39 -0.59
CA ILE A 110 -7.09 -12.95 -0.63
C ILE A 110 -8.16 -12.62 -1.67
N ALA A 111 -9.24 -12.02 -1.19
CA ALA A 111 -10.42 -11.62 -1.95
C ALA A 111 -11.15 -10.54 -1.14
N PRO A 112 -11.99 -9.69 -1.74
CA PRO A 112 -12.81 -8.77 -0.97
C PRO A 112 -13.59 -9.48 0.14
N LEU A 113 -13.56 -8.91 1.34
CA LEU A 113 -14.32 -9.41 2.48
C LEU A 113 -15.81 -9.22 2.21
N PRO A 114 -16.64 -10.29 2.26
CA PRO A 114 -18.08 -10.20 1.98
C PRO A 114 -18.79 -9.13 2.83
N GLU A 115 -18.37 -8.96 4.08
CA GLU A 115 -18.93 -8.00 5.03
C GLU A 115 -18.65 -6.54 4.63
N LEU A 116 -17.64 -6.32 3.79
CA LEU A 116 -17.34 -5.01 3.25
C LEU A 116 -18.02 -4.78 1.90
N MET A 117 -18.46 -5.80 1.18
CA MET A 117 -19.11 -5.63 -0.12
C MET A 117 -20.52 -5.04 0.03
N ARG A 118 -20.87 -4.05 -0.79
CA ARG A 118 -22.26 -3.59 -0.91
C ARG A 118 -23.07 -4.59 -1.73
N GLU A 119 -24.38 -4.55 -1.56
CA GLU A 119 -25.29 -5.36 -2.38
C GLU A 119 -25.09 -5.04 -3.87
N GLY A 120 -24.89 -6.09 -4.68
CA GLY A 120 -24.61 -5.98 -6.11
C GLY A 120 -23.20 -5.49 -6.50
N GLU A 121 -22.35 -5.15 -5.53
CA GLU A 121 -20.98 -4.71 -5.79
C GLU A 121 -20.15 -5.86 -6.38
N GLN A 122 -19.51 -5.61 -7.51
CA GLN A 122 -18.61 -6.57 -8.14
C GLN A 122 -17.19 -6.45 -7.56
N SER A 123 -16.49 -7.57 -7.47
CA SER A 123 -15.08 -7.56 -7.09
C SER A 123 -14.24 -6.85 -8.15
N LEU A 124 -13.30 -6.01 -7.72
CA LEU A 124 -12.28 -5.42 -8.59
C LEU A 124 -11.09 -6.36 -8.83
N TYR A 125 -11.02 -7.47 -8.10
CA TYR A 125 -9.87 -8.36 -8.07
C TYR A 125 -10.31 -9.81 -8.24
N ARG A 126 -9.49 -10.62 -8.92
CA ARG A 126 -9.66 -12.08 -8.91
C ARG A 126 -9.18 -12.63 -7.57
N ASP A 127 -9.68 -13.80 -7.19
CA ASP A 127 -9.18 -14.53 -6.03
C ASP A 127 -7.75 -15.02 -6.27
N PHE A 128 -6.91 -14.94 -5.24
CA PHE A 128 -5.58 -15.56 -5.24
C PHE A 128 -5.17 -15.91 -3.81
N THR A 129 -4.16 -16.76 -3.66
CA THR A 129 -3.51 -17.03 -2.37
C THR A 129 -2.35 -16.08 -2.13
N TRP A 130 -2.05 -15.83 -0.86
CA TRP A 130 -0.88 -15.02 -0.50
C TRP A 130 0.44 -15.56 -1.07
N ALA A 131 0.59 -16.89 -1.15
CA ALA A 131 1.76 -17.51 -1.76
C ALA A 131 1.88 -17.16 -3.26
N GLU A 132 0.78 -17.19 -4.01
CA GLU A 132 0.76 -16.79 -5.43
C GLU A 132 1.12 -15.32 -5.60
N TYR A 133 0.55 -14.44 -4.76
CA TYR A 133 0.86 -13.02 -4.81
C TYR A 133 2.32 -12.72 -4.49
N LYS A 134 2.87 -13.28 -3.41
CA LYS A 134 4.30 -13.14 -3.09
C LYS A 134 5.19 -13.66 -4.22
N LYS A 135 4.86 -14.82 -4.79
CA LYS A 135 5.62 -15.40 -5.91
C LYS A 135 5.61 -14.48 -7.13
N ALA A 136 4.48 -13.83 -7.43
CA ALA A 136 4.39 -12.83 -8.49
C ALA A 136 5.20 -11.57 -8.14
N ALA A 137 5.09 -11.07 -6.91
CA ALA A 137 5.82 -9.91 -6.43
C ALA A 137 7.35 -10.09 -6.52
N TYR A 138 7.89 -11.25 -6.12
CA TYR A 138 9.33 -11.55 -6.24
C TYR A 138 9.83 -11.67 -7.68
N LYS A 139 8.93 -11.88 -8.66
CA LYS A 139 9.26 -11.89 -10.09
C LYS A 139 9.13 -10.51 -10.75
N SER A 140 8.52 -9.55 -10.07
CA SER A 140 8.33 -8.17 -10.53
C SER A 140 9.49 -7.26 -10.11
N ARG A 141 9.62 -6.11 -10.75
CA ARG A 141 10.52 -5.04 -10.29
C ARG A 141 9.91 -4.36 -9.07
N LEU A 142 10.76 -3.70 -8.27
CA LEU A 142 10.33 -3.08 -7.00
C LEU A 142 9.20 -2.05 -7.19
N GLY A 143 9.23 -1.28 -8.28
CA GLY A 143 8.25 -0.22 -8.55
C GLY A 143 7.08 -0.59 -9.47
N ASP A 144 6.94 -1.86 -9.84
CA ASP A 144 5.85 -2.33 -10.69
C ASP A 144 4.49 -2.24 -9.98
N HIS A 145 3.41 -2.08 -10.75
CA HIS A 145 2.04 -2.22 -10.25
C HIS A 145 1.71 -3.70 -10.07
N ARG A 146 2.02 -4.25 -8.89
CA ARG A 146 1.96 -5.69 -8.63
C ARG A 146 0.55 -6.27 -8.54
N LEU A 147 -0.44 -5.44 -8.27
CA LEU A 147 -1.85 -5.84 -8.31
C LEU A 147 -2.40 -5.96 -9.74
N GLY A 148 -1.76 -5.36 -10.74
CA GLY A 148 -2.26 -5.35 -12.12
C GLY A 148 -2.64 -6.73 -12.67
N PRO A 149 -1.81 -7.79 -12.52
CA PRO A 149 -2.17 -9.14 -12.95
C PRO A 149 -3.32 -9.80 -12.18
N PHE A 150 -3.80 -9.19 -11.09
CA PHE A 150 -4.87 -9.69 -10.23
C PHE A 150 -6.13 -8.81 -10.27
N GLU A 151 -6.08 -7.67 -10.96
CA GLU A 151 -7.25 -6.82 -11.22
C GLU A 151 -8.14 -7.48 -12.26
N LEU A 152 -9.46 -7.39 -12.05
CA LEU A 152 -10.46 -7.77 -13.05
C LEU A 152 -10.65 -6.60 -14.02
N PRO A 153 -10.96 -6.87 -15.30
CA PRO A 153 -11.37 -5.82 -16.22
C PRO A 153 -12.55 -5.04 -15.63
N ALA A 154 -12.58 -3.73 -15.83
CA ALA A 154 -13.79 -2.96 -15.54
C ALA A 154 -14.96 -3.59 -16.29
N ALA A 155 -16.07 -3.84 -15.60
CA ALA A 155 -17.29 -4.26 -16.27
C ALA A 155 -17.66 -3.21 -17.32
N GLU A 156 -17.91 -3.64 -18.56
CA GLU A 156 -18.47 -2.73 -19.57
C GLU A 156 -19.79 -2.19 -19.04
N GLU A 157 -19.90 -0.87 -18.92
CA GLU A 157 -21.18 -0.21 -18.70
C GLU A 157 -22.15 -0.69 -19.78
N PRO A 158 -23.33 -1.23 -19.44
CA PRO A 158 -24.32 -1.59 -20.45
C PRO A 158 -24.62 -0.33 -21.26
N THR A 159 -24.46 -0.41 -22.58
CA THR A 159 -24.77 0.68 -23.49
C THR A 159 -26.27 0.98 -23.40
N SER A 160 -26.60 1.96 -22.55
CA SER A 160 -27.96 2.46 -22.35
C SER A 160 -28.45 3.12 -23.63
N SER A 161 -29.12 2.32 -24.47
CA SER A 161 -30.06 2.79 -25.48
C SER A 161 -31.48 2.69 -24.94
N ASP A 162 -31.76 3.31 -23.79
CA ASP A 162 -33.12 3.70 -23.44
C ASP A 162 -33.10 4.98 -22.61
N LYS A 163 -33.59 6.06 -23.23
CA LYS A 163 -33.78 7.35 -22.58
C LYS A 163 -35.01 7.26 -21.68
N HIS A 164 -34.80 7.15 -20.37
CA HIS A 164 -35.80 7.62 -19.41
C HIS A 164 -35.16 8.57 -18.40
N CYS A 165 -35.75 9.76 -18.32
CA CYS A 165 -35.30 10.87 -17.49
C CYS A 165 -35.63 10.58 -16.02
N GLY A 166 -34.60 10.57 -15.18
CA GLY A 166 -34.72 10.47 -13.73
C GLY A 166 -33.38 10.81 -13.08
N SER A 167 -33.15 12.10 -12.86
CA SER A 167 -31.95 12.63 -12.19
C SER A 167 -31.88 12.10 -10.76
N ASN A 168 -30.96 11.16 -10.51
CA ASN A 168 -30.31 10.99 -9.22
C ASN A 168 -28.80 10.86 -9.50
N ALA A 169 -28.10 11.98 -9.44
CA ALA A 169 -26.65 12.00 -9.50
C ALA A 169 -26.11 11.20 -8.31
N VAL A 170 -25.53 10.03 -8.59
CA VAL A 170 -24.77 9.27 -7.60
C VAL A 170 -23.53 10.09 -7.29
N GLN A 171 -23.53 10.73 -6.12
CA GLN A 171 -22.36 11.42 -5.58
C GLN A 171 -21.23 10.40 -5.44
N LEU A 172 -20.19 10.52 -6.27
CA LEU A 172 -18.95 9.77 -6.05
C LEU A 172 -18.41 10.13 -4.65
N PRO A 173 -18.00 9.15 -3.83
CA PRO A 173 -17.46 9.43 -2.52
C PRO A 173 -16.21 10.32 -2.65
N ALA A 174 -16.08 11.27 -1.73
CA ALA A 174 -14.91 12.13 -1.60
C ALA A 174 -13.61 11.28 -1.55
N PRO A 175 -12.48 11.81 -2.06
CA PRO A 175 -11.21 11.07 -2.03
C PRO A 175 -10.89 10.67 -0.59
N ALA A 176 -10.62 9.38 -0.38
CA ALA A 176 -10.27 8.86 0.92
C ALA A 176 -9.00 9.54 1.46
N PRO A 177 -8.93 9.80 2.78
CA PRO A 177 -7.77 10.45 3.39
C PRO A 177 -6.50 9.61 3.22
N LEU A 178 -5.35 10.29 3.27
CA LEU A 178 -3.99 9.73 3.23
C LEU A 178 -3.92 8.39 4.01
N HIS A 179 -3.65 7.30 3.31
CA HIS A 179 -3.67 5.93 3.85
C HIS A 179 -2.39 5.56 4.65
N VAL A 180 -1.72 6.57 5.20
CA VAL A 180 -0.67 6.42 6.22
C VAL A 180 -1.16 7.04 7.50
N ALA A 181 -1.28 6.24 8.55
CA ALA A 181 -1.67 6.71 9.88
C ALA A 181 -0.43 6.91 10.76
N ARG A 182 -0.42 8.01 11.52
CA ARG A 182 0.52 8.23 12.63
C ARG A 182 -0.19 7.85 13.92
N VAL A 183 0.43 6.99 14.73
CA VAL A 183 -0.13 6.48 16.00
C VAL A 183 0.85 6.80 17.13
N HIS A 184 0.33 7.33 18.25
CA HIS A 184 1.07 7.70 19.47
C HIS A 184 0.89 6.66 20.57
#